data_AF-V7CN92-F1
#
_entry.id   AF-V7CN92-F1
#
_cell.length_a   1.000
_cell.length_b   1.000
_cell.length_c   1.000
_cell.angle_alpha   90.00
_cell.angle_beta   90.00
_cell.angle_gamma   90.00
#
_symmetry.space_group_name_H-M   'P 1'
#
loop_
_entity.id
_entity.type
_entity.pdbx_description
1 polymer ?
#
loop_
_entity_poly.entity_id
_entity_poly.type
_entity_poly.pdbx_seq_one_letter_code
_entity_poly.pdbx_strand_id
1 'polypeptide(L)'
;MDATTSGTPTIQYHNIPDQPITTIVATQLPTFQRHQRHCFGDSSPGEFPLSANPSIVLHVLTSCNLYPQDLAKLEATCSFFKQPANFEPDFDLSLSELAALDMCQKRVIFKPMTTEQQQHLKQICGGSWKLVLRFLLAGEACCRREKSQAIAGPGHSIAVTSKGIVYSFGSNSSGQLGHGTTGEEWKPRPIRALQGIRIIQATTATGRTMLISDSGQVYAFGKDSFGDAEIGIQGSKMVTTPQLVDSLKNIFVVQAAIGNFFTAVLSREGRVYTFSWGSDGKLCHHTDSNDVEPRPLLGALEHIPVVQIAAGFCYLLCLACQPSGMSVYSVGCGLGGKLGHGSKTDEKYPRLIEQFQLLNLRPMVVAAGAWHAAVVGQDGRICTWGWGRYGCLGHGNEECESVPKVVEELRDVKAVHVATGDYTTFVVSDNGDVYSFGCGESASLGHNPENHEQEDMHANVLSPKLVSSMKEINERVVQISLTNSIYWKAHTFALTESGKLYAFGAGDKGQLGVELGANHTERGKPELLDIDLC
;
A
#
# COMPACT_ATOMS: atom_id res chain seq x y z
N MET A 1 -44.53 -45.65 -6.63
CA MET A 1 -45.52 -45.52 -5.55
C MET A 1 -44.88 -44.59 -4.53
N ASP A 2 -45.17 -43.29 -4.63
CA ASP A 2 -44.23 -42.27 -4.16
C ASP A 2 -44.88 -41.19 -3.30
N ALA A 3 -44.04 -40.64 -2.42
CA ALA A 3 -44.25 -39.46 -1.58
C ALA A 3 -45.44 -39.48 -0.61
N THR A 4 -45.14 -39.62 0.68
CA THR A 4 -45.78 -38.80 1.72
C THR A 4 -44.79 -38.48 2.83
N THR A 5 -44.58 -37.20 3.06
CA THR A 5 -43.86 -36.66 4.21
C THR A 5 -44.76 -36.67 5.45
N SER A 6 -44.16 -36.80 6.63
CA SER A 6 -44.78 -36.49 7.94
C SER A 6 -43.82 -35.58 8.72
N GLY A 7 -44.23 -34.60 9.53
CA GLY A 7 -45.58 -34.07 9.78
C GLY A 7 -46.02 -34.27 11.23
N THR A 8 -45.86 -33.23 12.07
CA THR A 8 -46.50 -33.07 13.41
C THR A 8 -46.28 -31.61 13.91
N PRO A 9 -47.11 -31.03 14.80
CA PRO A 9 -48.00 -29.95 14.31
C PRO A 9 -48.32 -28.76 15.26
N THR A 10 -48.90 -27.69 14.69
CA THR A 10 -49.94 -26.75 15.26
C THR A 10 -49.68 -26.05 16.62
N ILE A 11 -50.06 -24.78 16.83
CA ILE A 11 -51.42 -24.24 17.10
C ILE A 11 -51.25 -22.69 17.16
N GLN A 12 -52.14 -21.78 16.73
CA GLN A 12 -53.36 -21.76 15.90
C GLN A 12 -53.61 -20.30 15.45
N TYR A 13 -54.57 -20.04 14.55
CA TYR A 13 -55.15 -18.70 14.29
C TYR A 13 -56.68 -18.75 14.41
N HIS A 14 -57.29 -17.70 14.97
CA HIS A 14 -58.75 -17.51 14.96
C HIS A 14 -59.18 -16.55 13.82
N ASN A 15 -60.23 -16.94 13.09
CA ASN A 15 -60.79 -16.20 11.96
C ASN A 15 -61.66 -15.00 12.38
N ILE A 16 -61.51 -13.87 11.68
CA ILE A 16 -62.60 -12.93 11.34
C ILE A 16 -62.27 -12.31 9.95
N PRO A 17 -63.22 -11.72 9.18
CA PRO A 17 -63.43 -12.13 7.79
C PRO A 17 -63.08 -11.04 6.76
N ASP A 18 -63.05 -11.41 5.47
CA ASP A 18 -62.93 -10.46 4.36
C ASP A 18 -64.10 -9.46 4.32
N GLN A 19 -63.77 -8.16 4.27
CA GLN A 19 -64.63 -7.13 3.70
C GLN A 19 -63.82 -6.11 2.87
N PRO A 20 -64.43 -5.53 1.82
CA PRO A 20 -63.68 -4.94 0.71
C PRO A 20 -63.24 -3.48 0.93
N ILE A 21 -62.12 -3.17 0.29
CA ILE A 21 -61.54 -1.87 -0.05
C ILE A 21 -62.44 -0.66 0.26
N THR A 22 -62.11 0.08 1.31
CA THR A 22 -62.47 1.49 1.47
C THR A 22 -61.23 2.29 1.88
N THR A 23 -61.18 3.55 1.44
CA THR A 23 -59.97 4.36 1.35
C THR A 23 -59.33 4.66 2.71
N ILE A 24 -58.24 3.97 3.06
CA ILE A 24 -57.44 4.31 4.24
C ILE A 24 -56.51 5.47 3.89
N VAL A 25 -56.70 6.58 4.61
CA VAL A 25 -55.85 7.78 4.57
C VAL A 25 -54.40 7.39 4.87
N ALA A 26 -53.47 7.79 4.00
CA ALA A 26 -52.06 7.60 4.23
C ALA A 26 -51.63 8.28 5.54
N THR A 27 -51.30 7.49 6.55
CA THR A 27 -50.64 7.98 7.76
C THR A 27 -49.32 8.60 7.34
N GLN A 28 -49.23 9.92 7.47
CA GLN A 28 -48.01 10.65 7.14
C GLN A 28 -46.86 10.10 8.00
N LEU A 29 -45.85 9.53 7.33
CA LEU A 29 -44.50 9.45 7.88
C LEU A 29 -44.15 10.84 8.43
N PRO A 30 -43.52 10.95 9.61
CA PRO A 30 -43.14 12.24 10.15
C PRO A 30 -42.23 12.93 9.15
N THR A 31 -42.76 13.95 8.48
CA THR A 31 -42.01 14.81 7.59
C THR A 31 -40.98 15.52 8.43
N PHE A 32 -39.73 15.05 8.35
CA PHE A 32 -38.58 15.83 8.82
C PHE A 32 -38.62 17.14 8.06
N GLN A 33 -39.20 18.18 8.67
CA GLN A 33 -39.10 19.54 8.20
C GLN A 33 -37.62 19.86 8.17
N ARG A 34 -37.06 19.87 6.95
CA ARG A 34 -35.70 20.30 6.66
C ARG A 34 -35.59 21.76 7.08
N HIS A 35 -35.27 21.98 8.35
CA HIS A 35 -35.11 23.32 8.90
C HIS A 35 -34.04 24.01 8.09
N GLN A 36 -34.47 24.99 7.30
CA GLN A 36 -33.61 25.80 6.47
C GLN A 36 -32.88 26.77 7.40
N ARG A 37 -31.89 26.25 8.15
CA ARG A 37 -31.01 27.07 8.97
C ARG A 37 -30.21 27.95 8.04
N HIS A 38 -30.60 29.22 7.95
CA HIS A 38 -29.84 30.22 7.23
C HIS A 38 -28.46 30.35 7.91
N CYS A 39 -27.39 30.28 7.11
CA CYS A 39 -26.03 30.55 7.59
C CYS A 39 -25.80 32.05 7.86
N PHE A 40 -26.74 32.86 7.39
CA PHE A 40 -26.98 34.25 7.76
C PHE A 40 -27.90 34.22 8.98
N GLY A 41 -27.41 34.65 10.15
CA GLY A 41 -28.26 34.83 11.31
C GLY A 41 -29.20 36.02 11.10
N ASP A 42 -30.47 35.86 11.50
CA ASP A 42 -31.38 36.99 11.56
C ASP A 42 -30.88 37.96 12.64
N SER A 43 -30.69 39.23 12.26
CA SER A 43 -29.89 40.22 12.98
C SER A 43 -30.42 40.53 14.38
N SER A 44 -30.05 39.68 15.34
CA SER A 44 -30.36 39.76 16.77
C SER A 44 -29.07 39.99 17.57
N PRO A 45 -29.04 40.94 18.54
CA PRO A 45 -27.81 41.27 19.25
C PRO A 45 -27.26 40.08 20.05
N GLY A 46 -26.13 39.53 19.61
CA GLY A 46 -25.46 38.38 20.25
C GLY A 46 -25.33 37.15 19.35
N GLU A 47 -26.08 37.06 18.25
CA GLU A 47 -25.82 36.05 17.22
C GLU A 47 -24.70 36.54 16.28
N PHE A 48 -23.64 35.74 16.16
CA PHE A 48 -22.60 35.93 15.15
C PHE A 48 -22.86 34.97 13.98
N PRO A 49 -23.34 35.44 12.81
CA PRO A 49 -23.45 34.59 11.65
C PRO A 49 -22.07 34.04 11.30
N LEU A 50 -21.94 32.73 11.07
CA LEU A 50 -20.71 32.15 10.53
C LEU A 50 -20.36 32.79 9.18
N SER A 51 -21.36 33.27 8.43
CA SER A 51 -21.18 34.06 7.21
C SER A 51 -20.53 35.43 7.42
N ALA A 52 -20.54 35.99 8.63
CA ALA A 52 -19.96 37.31 8.93
C ALA A 52 -18.44 37.28 9.09
N ASN A 53 -17.84 36.09 9.27
CA ASN A 53 -16.38 35.94 9.28
C ASN A 53 -15.94 34.64 8.58
N PRO A 54 -15.76 34.68 7.25
CA PRO A 54 -15.32 33.54 6.45
C PRO A 54 -14.01 32.89 6.94
N SER A 55 -13.11 33.63 7.59
CA SER A 55 -11.86 33.07 8.13
C SER A 55 -12.09 32.09 9.30
N ILE A 56 -13.12 32.33 10.14
CA ILE A 56 -13.51 31.39 11.20
C ILE A 56 -14.05 30.10 10.58
N VAL A 57 -14.87 30.21 9.52
CA VAL A 57 -15.39 29.03 8.83
C VAL A 57 -14.27 28.26 8.14
N LEU A 58 -13.32 28.94 7.50
CA LEU A 58 -12.12 28.30 6.95
C LEU A 58 -11.36 27.53 8.03
N HIS A 59 -11.15 28.13 9.21
CA HIS A 59 -10.49 27.44 10.32
C HIS A 59 -11.25 26.18 10.76
N VAL A 60 -12.59 26.22 10.83
CA VAL A 60 -13.42 25.04 11.14
C VAL A 60 -13.29 23.97 10.04
N LEU A 61 -13.47 24.34 8.77
CA LEU A 61 -13.39 23.38 7.64
C LEU A 61 -12.03 22.67 7.58
N THR A 62 -10.95 23.40 7.86
CA THR A 62 -9.57 22.93 7.76
C THR A 62 -9.09 22.18 9.00
N SER A 63 -9.66 22.46 10.18
CA SER A 63 -9.26 21.81 11.45
C SER A 63 -10.11 20.58 11.80
N CYS A 64 -11.32 20.47 11.24
CA CYS A 64 -12.22 19.33 11.49
C CYS A 64 -11.89 18.05 10.67
N ASN A 65 -10.71 17.97 10.03
CA ASN A 65 -10.26 16.82 9.24
C ASN A 65 -11.27 16.34 8.18
N LEU A 66 -12.01 17.27 7.56
CA LEU A 66 -13.02 16.94 6.55
C LEU A 66 -12.38 16.29 5.32
N TYR A 67 -13.01 15.23 4.80
CA TYR A 67 -12.56 14.63 3.55
C TYR A 67 -12.93 15.52 2.35
N PRO A 68 -12.19 15.41 1.22
CA PRO A 68 -12.53 16.09 -0.03
C PRO A 68 -13.97 15.89 -0.50
N GLN A 69 -14.55 14.71 -0.26
CA GLN A 69 -15.96 14.45 -0.57
C GLN A 69 -16.92 15.22 0.32
N ASP A 70 -16.55 15.54 1.56
CA ASP A 70 -17.38 16.30 2.49
C ASP A 70 -17.35 17.80 2.15
N LEU A 71 -16.17 18.33 1.80
CA LEU A 71 -16.05 19.68 1.22
C LEU A 71 -16.89 19.80 -0.06
N ALA A 72 -16.84 18.80 -0.95
CA ALA A 72 -17.66 18.77 -2.17
C ALA A 72 -19.18 18.65 -1.86
N LYS A 73 -19.59 17.89 -0.84
CA LYS A 73 -21.00 17.83 -0.40
C LYS A 73 -21.47 19.15 0.19
N LEU A 74 -20.66 19.79 1.04
CA LEU A 74 -20.98 21.10 1.64
C LEU A 74 -21.21 22.14 0.54
N GLU A 75 -20.29 22.21 -0.42
CA GLU A 75 -20.42 23.05 -1.61
C GLU A 75 -21.66 22.70 -2.44
N ALA A 76 -21.89 21.43 -2.75
CA ALA A 76 -23.05 21.01 -3.54
C ALA A 76 -24.40 21.33 -2.87
N THR A 77 -24.48 21.23 -1.53
CA THR A 77 -25.73 21.32 -0.76
C THR A 77 -26.03 22.70 -0.17
N CYS A 78 -25.05 23.60 -0.09
CA CYS A 78 -25.22 24.94 0.48
C CYS A 78 -24.49 26.01 -0.34
N SER A 79 -25.23 27.01 -0.82
CA SER A 79 -24.72 28.08 -1.68
C SER A 79 -23.65 28.96 -1.04
N PHE A 80 -23.60 29.03 0.30
CA PHE A 80 -22.58 29.78 1.04
C PHE A 80 -21.16 29.29 0.70
N PHE A 81 -20.93 27.97 0.69
CA PHE A 81 -19.62 27.39 0.38
C PHE A 81 -19.23 27.46 -1.11
N LYS A 82 -20.17 27.83 -1.99
CA LYS A 82 -19.93 28.10 -3.43
C LYS A 82 -19.47 29.53 -3.71
N GLN A 83 -19.77 30.48 -2.83
CA GLN A 83 -19.37 31.87 -3.05
C GLN A 83 -17.85 32.02 -2.96
N PRO A 84 -17.25 32.97 -3.70
CA PRO A 84 -15.86 33.34 -3.53
C PRO A 84 -15.57 33.67 -2.06
N ALA A 85 -14.41 33.26 -1.57
CA ALA A 85 -13.99 33.49 -0.21
C ALA A 85 -13.83 35.00 0.07
N ASN A 86 -13.36 35.77 -0.91
CA ASN A 86 -13.06 37.20 -0.81
C ASN A 86 -11.99 37.55 0.25
N PHE A 87 -11.05 36.64 0.53
CA PHE A 87 -9.85 36.92 1.34
C PHE A 87 -8.66 36.04 0.89
N GLU A 88 -7.46 36.33 1.41
CA GLU A 88 -6.21 35.62 1.09
C GLU A 88 -6.24 34.12 1.45
N PRO A 89 -5.43 33.26 0.79
CA PRO A 89 -4.48 33.57 -0.29
C PRO A 89 -5.08 33.75 -1.70
N ASP A 90 -6.36 33.44 -1.90
CA ASP A 90 -7.00 33.52 -3.22
C ASP A 90 -8.47 33.94 -3.06
N PHE A 91 -8.78 35.13 -3.57
CA PHE A 91 -10.06 35.80 -3.38
C PHE A 91 -11.20 35.18 -4.21
N ASP A 92 -10.85 34.54 -5.34
CA ASP A 92 -11.79 34.01 -6.33
C ASP A 92 -12.22 32.56 -6.03
N LEU A 93 -11.43 31.81 -5.25
CA LEU A 93 -11.77 30.44 -4.86
C LEU A 93 -13.03 30.40 -3.99
N SER A 94 -13.87 29.38 -4.21
CA SER A 94 -14.96 29.07 -3.28
C SER A 94 -14.39 28.68 -1.91
N LEU A 95 -15.12 28.95 -0.83
CA LEU A 95 -14.65 28.67 0.53
C LEU A 95 -14.25 27.19 0.75
N SER A 96 -14.89 26.27 0.02
CA SER A 96 -14.54 24.83 0.03
C SER A 96 -13.25 24.50 -0.74
N GLU A 97 -12.96 25.19 -1.84
CA GLU A 97 -11.68 25.08 -2.57
C GLU A 97 -10.54 25.73 -1.77
N LEU A 98 -10.79 26.86 -1.11
CA LEU A 98 -9.81 27.52 -0.26
C LEU A 98 -9.46 26.67 0.97
N ALA A 99 -10.45 26.02 1.59
CA ALA A 99 -10.22 25.03 2.65
C ALA A 99 -9.38 23.85 2.17
N ALA A 100 -9.65 23.33 0.96
CA ALA A 100 -8.84 22.26 0.39
C ALA A 100 -7.40 22.71 0.10
N LEU A 101 -7.19 23.95 -0.37
CA LEU A 101 -5.86 24.52 -0.61
C LEU A 101 -5.06 24.67 0.69
N ASP A 102 -5.64 25.24 1.75
CA ASP A 102 -4.99 25.34 3.07
C ASP A 102 -4.62 23.96 3.62
N MET A 103 -5.51 22.96 3.49
CA MET A 103 -5.24 21.57 3.87
C MET A 103 -4.16 20.90 3.00
N CYS A 104 -3.92 21.36 1.77
CA CYS A 104 -2.76 20.96 0.96
C CYS A 104 -1.48 21.64 1.44
N GLN A 105 -1.50 22.96 1.69
CA GLN A 105 -0.34 23.75 2.14
C GLN A 105 0.25 23.27 3.47
N LYS A 106 -0.56 22.65 4.33
CA LYS A 106 -0.13 22.01 5.59
C LYS A 106 0.68 20.72 5.41
N ARG A 107 0.72 20.12 4.21
CA ARG A 107 1.32 18.78 3.97
C ARG A 107 2.77 18.86 3.50
N VAL A 108 3.62 18.01 4.05
CA VAL A 108 5.09 18.03 3.86
C VAL A 108 5.50 17.96 2.39
N ILE A 109 4.85 17.13 1.57
CA ILE A 109 5.18 16.98 0.14
C ILE A 109 4.70 18.14 -0.76
N PHE A 110 3.70 18.91 -0.31
CA PHE A 110 3.09 20.00 -1.08
C PHE A 110 3.65 21.38 -0.66
N LYS A 111 3.93 21.57 0.63
CA LYS A 111 4.50 22.79 1.20
C LYS A 111 5.76 23.34 0.48
N PRO A 112 6.72 22.52 -0.01
CA PRO A 112 7.89 23.01 -0.74
C PRO A 112 7.67 23.13 -2.26
N MET A 113 6.43 22.99 -2.77
CA MET A 113 6.14 23.19 -4.20
C MET A 113 6.07 24.68 -4.55
N THR A 114 6.66 25.08 -5.68
CA THR A 114 6.46 26.42 -6.25
C THR A 114 5.02 26.59 -6.76
N THR A 115 4.58 27.84 -6.96
CA THR A 115 3.23 28.12 -7.46
C THR A 115 2.93 27.41 -8.79
N GLU A 116 3.90 27.34 -9.71
CA GLU A 116 3.74 26.62 -10.98
C GLU A 116 3.56 25.11 -10.76
N GLN A 117 4.30 24.52 -9.83
CA GLN A 117 4.20 23.11 -9.48
C GLN A 117 2.85 22.79 -8.82
N GLN A 118 2.36 23.66 -7.95
CA GLN A 118 1.04 23.53 -7.32
C GLN A 118 -0.10 23.62 -8.35
N GLN A 119 -0.02 24.56 -9.30
CA GLN A 119 -1.02 24.68 -10.38
C GLN A 119 -0.93 23.53 -11.39
N HIS A 120 0.26 23.02 -11.70
CA HIS A 120 0.43 21.83 -12.51
C HIS A 120 -0.19 20.59 -11.84
N LEU A 121 0.04 20.41 -10.53
CA LEU A 121 -0.59 19.34 -9.75
C LEU A 121 -2.12 19.48 -9.75
N LYS A 122 -2.64 20.71 -9.56
CA LYS A 122 -4.08 20.99 -9.68
C LYS A 122 -4.63 20.58 -11.04
N GLN A 123 -3.92 20.88 -12.13
CA GLN A 123 -4.33 20.52 -13.49
C GLN A 123 -4.42 18.98 -13.67
N ILE A 124 -3.37 18.23 -13.32
CA ILE A 124 -3.36 16.76 -13.50
C ILE A 124 -4.32 16.04 -12.55
N CYS A 125 -4.66 16.62 -11.39
CA CYS A 125 -5.72 16.11 -10.51
C CYS A 125 -7.14 16.42 -11.02
N GLY A 126 -7.33 17.19 -12.10
CA GLY A 126 -8.64 17.53 -12.65
C GLY A 126 -9.18 18.92 -12.32
N GLY A 127 -8.31 19.87 -11.96
CA GLY A 127 -8.64 21.31 -11.85
C GLY A 127 -9.16 21.79 -10.50
N SER A 128 -9.21 20.95 -9.47
CA SER A 128 -9.77 21.28 -8.14
C SER A 128 -8.78 20.97 -7.01
N TRP A 129 -8.67 21.86 -6.03
CA TRP A 129 -7.87 21.66 -4.83
C TRP A 129 -8.42 20.54 -3.95
N LYS A 130 -9.73 20.26 -3.99
CA LYS A 130 -10.32 19.07 -3.35
C LYS A 130 -9.75 17.78 -3.96
N LEU A 131 -9.52 17.75 -5.28
CA LEU A 131 -8.93 16.60 -5.96
C LEU A 131 -7.42 16.48 -5.69
N VAL A 132 -6.70 17.59 -5.56
CA VAL A 132 -5.31 17.60 -5.06
C VAL A 132 -5.26 17.05 -3.62
N LEU A 133 -6.10 17.55 -2.72
CA LEU A 133 -6.17 17.09 -1.33
C LEU A 133 -6.47 15.58 -1.26
N ARG A 134 -7.34 15.08 -2.14
CA ARG A 134 -7.63 13.64 -2.28
C ARG A 134 -6.40 12.84 -2.72
N PHE A 135 -5.65 13.32 -3.71
CA PHE A 135 -4.41 12.69 -4.16
C PHE A 135 -3.37 12.63 -3.03
N LEU A 136 -3.16 13.74 -2.31
CA LEU A 136 -2.21 13.81 -1.19
C LEU A 136 -2.60 12.86 -0.04
N LEU A 137 -3.88 12.87 0.36
CA LEU A 137 -4.43 11.95 1.37
C LEU A 137 -4.30 10.47 0.96
N ALA A 138 -4.57 10.14 -0.30
CA ALA A 138 -4.41 8.79 -0.81
C ALA A 138 -2.93 8.35 -0.78
N GLY A 139 -1.99 9.23 -1.16
CA GLY A 139 -0.56 8.96 -1.07
C GLY A 139 -0.05 8.74 0.37
N GLU A 140 -0.61 9.46 1.35
CA GLU A 140 -0.31 9.26 2.78
C GLU A 140 -0.94 7.98 3.36
N ALA A 141 -2.10 7.56 2.84
CA ALA A 141 -2.72 6.29 3.24
C ALA A 141 -1.95 5.08 2.68
N CYS A 142 -1.45 5.17 1.43
CA CYS A 142 -0.76 4.06 0.76
C CYS A 142 0.72 3.92 1.16
N CYS A 143 1.32 4.95 1.75
CA CYS A 143 2.74 4.95 2.12
C CYS A 143 2.92 5.48 3.54
N ARG A 144 3.56 4.70 4.42
CA ARG A 144 3.94 5.08 5.79
C ARG A 144 5.09 6.10 5.82
N ARG A 145 5.00 7.16 5.00
CA ARG A 145 5.93 8.29 4.97
C ARG A 145 5.95 8.91 6.37
N GLU A 146 7.14 9.25 6.86
CA GLU A 146 7.38 9.80 8.20
C GLU A 146 7.03 8.91 9.40
N LYS A 147 6.56 7.68 9.17
CA LYS A 147 6.39 6.66 10.21
C LYS A 147 7.49 5.62 10.09
N SER A 148 7.71 4.89 11.17
CA SER A 148 8.60 3.74 11.21
C SER A 148 8.25 2.70 10.15
N GLN A 149 9.28 2.10 9.56
CA GLN A 149 9.19 1.06 8.54
C GLN A 149 10.25 -0.02 8.80
N ALA A 150 9.92 -1.27 8.44
CA ALA A 150 10.88 -2.36 8.36
C ALA A 150 10.69 -3.09 7.03
N ILE A 151 11.79 -3.44 6.39
CA ILE A 151 11.83 -4.07 5.07
C ILE A 151 12.60 -5.38 5.18
N ALA A 152 11.90 -6.48 4.93
CA ALA A 152 12.48 -7.82 4.84
C ALA A 152 12.99 -8.05 3.41
N GLY A 153 14.29 -7.89 3.19
CA GLY A 153 14.93 -8.07 1.89
C GLY A 153 15.39 -9.50 1.62
N PRO A 154 15.99 -9.75 0.44
CA PRO A 154 16.63 -11.03 0.15
C PRO A 154 17.95 -11.10 0.93
N GLY A 155 17.97 -11.90 2.00
CA GLY A 155 19.13 -12.13 2.87
C GLY A 155 19.56 -10.97 3.78
N HIS A 156 18.93 -9.80 3.70
CA HIS A 156 19.27 -8.63 4.52
C HIS A 156 18.04 -7.76 4.79
N SER A 157 18.18 -6.84 5.75
CA SER A 157 17.05 -6.14 6.37
C SER A 157 17.37 -4.69 6.62
N ILE A 158 16.36 -3.83 6.43
CA ILE A 158 16.46 -2.38 6.66
C ILE A 158 15.33 -1.95 7.58
N ALA A 159 15.65 -1.23 8.65
CA ALA A 159 14.67 -0.60 9.53
C ALA A 159 14.88 0.93 9.53
N VAL A 160 13.80 1.68 9.33
CA VAL A 160 13.77 3.14 9.32
C VAL A 160 12.94 3.62 10.49
N THR A 161 13.52 4.46 11.34
CA THR A 161 12.85 5.07 12.50
C THR A 161 11.91 6.20 12.08
N SER A 162 11.00 6.63 12.98
CA SER A 162 10.15 7.83 12.80
C SER A 162 10.98 9.10 12.50
N LYS A 163 12.21 9.14 13.03
CA LYS A 163 13.19 10.23 12.89
C LYS A 163 13.96 10.17 11.57
N GLY A 164 13.88 9.07 10.83
CA GLY A 164 14.56 8.83 9.55
C GLY A 164 15.98 8.30 9.67
N ILE A 165 16.40 7.89 10.88
CA ILE A 165 17.62 7.10 11.10
C ILE A 165 17.39 5.70 10.53
N VAL A 166 18.39 5.18 9.80
CA VAL A 166 18.34 3.86 9.17
C VAL A 166 19.29 2.89 9.86
N TYR A 167 18.76 1.72 10.21
CA TYR A 167 19.50 0.54 10.65
C TYR A 167 19.51 -0.51 9.53
N SER A 168 20.63 -1.20 9.37
CA SER A 168 20.78 -2.34 8.47
C SER A 168 21.40 -3.53 9.20
N PHE A 169 21.03 -4.73 8.76
CA PHE A 169 21.51 -6.00 9.31
C PHE A 169 21.26 -7.15 8.32
N GLY A 170 21.94 -8.27 8.51
CA GLY A 170 21.90 -9.44 7.64
C GLY A 170 23.14 -9.63 6.76
N SER A 171 22.94 -10.24 5.59
CA SER A 171 23.97 -10.46 4.57
C SER A 171 24.53 -9.14 4.01
N ASN A 172 25.84 -9.10 3.80
CA ASN A 172 26.56 -7.92 3.30
C ASN A 172 27.60 -8.23 2.20
N SER A 173 27.54 -9.42 1.60
CA SER A 173 28.54 -9.88 0.62
C SER A 173 28.70 -8.94 -0.59
N SER A 174 27.69 -8.14 -0.92
CA SER A 174 27.68 -7.14 -2.00
C SER A 174 27.83 -5.69 -1.50
N GLY A 175 27.99 -5.46 -0.19
CA GLY A 175 28.01 -4.12 0.42
C GLY A 175 26.62 -3.55 0.74
N GLN A 176 25.56 -4.37 0.66
CA GLN A 176 24.16 -3.97 0.77
C GLN A 176 23.71 -3.46 2.14
N LEU A 177 24.57 -3.48 3.17
CA LEU A 177 24.31 -2.83 4.46
C LEU A 177 24.80 -1.38 4.55
N GLY A 178 25.64 -0.90 3.62
CA GLY A 178 26.03 0.51 3.53
C GLY A 178 27.04 0.98 4.58
N HIS A 179 27.76 0.07 5.25
CA HIS A 179 28.69 0.38 6.35
C HIS A 179 30.14 0.64 5.93
N GLY A 180 30.44 0.63 4.63
CA GLY A 180 31.81 0.67 4.10
C GLY A 180 32.55 -0.67 4.14
N THR A 181 31.85 -1.74 4.53
CA THR A 181 32.37 -3.11 4.71
C THR A 181 31.53 -4.12 3.94
N THR A 182 32.00 -5.36 3.86
CA THR A 182 31.29 -6.51 3.25
C THR A 182 31.01 -7.66 4.23
N GLY A 183 31.28 -7.46 5.53
CA GLY A 183 30.97 -8.43 6.58
C GLY A 183 29.49 -8.38 7.00
N GLU A 184 28.90 -9.54 7.25
CA GLU A 184 27.51 -9.71 7.73
C GLU A 184 27.32 -9.06 9.11
N GLU A 185 26.13 -8.54 9.39
CA GLU A 185 25.79 -7.90 10.67
C GLU A 185 24.61 -8.61 11.33
N TRP A 186 24.87 -9.29 12.45
CA TRP A 186 23.87 -10.12 13.15
C TRP A 186 22.94 -9.33 14.08
N LYS A 187 23.19 -8.03 14.23
CA LYS A 187 22.40 -7.10 15.05
C LYS A 187 22.17 -5.80 14.29
N PRO A 188 21.03 -5.11 14.50
CA PRO A 188 20.73 -3.85 13.84
C PRO A 188 21.79 -2.78 14.08
N ARG A 189 22.44 -2.33 12.99
CA ARG A 189 23.52 -1.35 13.05
C ARG A 189 23.14 -0.07 12.31
N PRO A 190 23.26 1.13 12.92
CA PRO A 190 22.89 2.37 12.27
C PRO A 190 23.88 2.76 11.16
N ILE A 191 23.37 3.14 9.99
CA ILE A 191 24.15 3.57 8.83
C ILE A 191 24.66 5.01 9.06
N ARG A 192 25.79 5.15 9.75
CA ARG A 192 26.39 6.46 10.10
C ARG A 192 26.66 7.38 8.90
N ALA A 193 26.85 6.83 7.71
CA ALA A 193 27.05 7.60 6.47
C ALA A 193 25.82 8.47 6.09
N LEU A 194 24.64 8.19 6.65
CA LEU A 194 23.40 8.95 6.43
C LEU A 194 23.12 9.98 7.53
N GLN A 195 24.07 10.26 8.43
CA GLN A 195 23.86 11.20 9.53
C GLN A 195 23.50 12.61 8.99
N GLY A 196 22.34 13.13 9.40
CA GLY A 196 21.80 14.40 8.93
C GLY A 196 20.86 14.29 7.72
N ILE A 197 20.70 13.11 7.12
CA ILE A 197 19.75 12.83 6.05
C ILE A 197 18.56 12.06 6.64
N ARG A 198 17.35 12.63 6.56
CA ARG A 198 16.13 12.02 7.08
C ARG A 198 15.53 11.10 6.00
N ILE A 199 15.66 9.79 6.18
CA ILE A 199 15.09 8.79 5.26
C ILE A 199 13.60 8.57 5.56
N ILE A 200 12.76 8.54 4.53
CA ILE A 200 11.30 8.36 4.60
C ILE A 200 10.80 7.07 3.95
N GLN A 201 11.64 6.39 3.16
CA GLN A 201 11.33 5.09 2.56
C GLN A 201 12.60 4.29 2.29
N ALA A 202 12.49 2.98 2.41
CA ALA A 202 13.53 2.02 2.03
C ALA A 202 12.94 0.91 1.14
N THR A 203 13.75 0.39 0.23
CA THR A 203 13.45 -0.81 -0.56
C THR A 203 14.72 -1.60 -0.85
N THR A 204 14.58 -2.92 -0.98
CA THR A 204 15.69 -3.87 -1.02
C THR A 204 15.47 -4.90 -2.11
N ALA A 205 16.55 -5.34 -2.76
CA ALA A 205 16.58 -6.47 -3.68
C ALA A 205 17.86 -7.29 -3.45
N THR A 206 18.06 -8.36 -4.22
CA THR A 206 19.22 -9.25 -4.06
C THR A 206 20.54 -8.47 -4.11
N GLY A 207 21.22 -8.36 -2.96
CA GLY A 207 22.48 -7.63 -2.83
C GLY A 207 22.39 -6.12 -3.09
N ARG A 208 21.22 -5.47 -3.03
CA ARG A 208 21.06 -4.03 -3.31
C ARG A 208 20.01 -3.36 -2.42
N THR A 209 20.32 -2.14 -1.97
CA THR A 209 19.43 -1.29 -1.16
C THR A 209 19.24 0.07 -1.82
N MET A 210 18.02 0.58 -1.80
CA MET A 210 17.70 1.97 -2.14
C MET A 210 16.94 2.64 -1.00
N LEU A 211 17.29 3.89 -0.72
CA LEU A 211 16.69 4.73 0.32
C LEU A 211 16.26 6.06 -0.28
N ILE A 212 15.19 6.65 0.25
CA ILE A 212 14.62 7.92 -0.20
C ILE A 212 14.55 8.88 0.97
N SER A 213 15.08 10.09 0.82
CA SER A 213 15.03 11.15 1.83
C SER A 213 13.73 11.98 1.76
N ASP A 214 13.45 12.72 2.84
CA ASP A 214 12.39 13.73 2.89
C ASP A 214 12.57 14.88 1.86
N SER A 215 13.81 15.14 1.43
CA SER A 215 14.14 16.03 0.31
C SER A 215 13.85 15.44 -1.09
N GLY A 216 13.36 14.20 -1.17
CA GLY A 216 13.08 13.49 -2.41
C GLY A 216 14.31 12.91 -3.13
N GLN A 217 15.49 12.98 -2.50
CA GLN A 217 16.74 12.45 -3.04
C GLN A 217 16.83 10.94 -2.81
N VAL A 218 17.41 10.22 -3.77
CA VAL A 218 17.53 8.76 -3.73
C VAL A 218 18.98 8.35 -3.55
N TYR A 219 19.22 7.46 -2.59
CA TYR A 219 20.53 6.89 -2.29
C TYR A 219 20.52 5.39 -2.58
N ALA A 220 21.60 4.86 -3.15
CA ALA A 220 21.74 3.44 -3.47
C ALA A 220 23.10 2.89 -3.01
N PHE A 221 23.12 1.60 -2.65
CA PHE A 221 24.32 0.84 -2.27
C PHE A 221 24.07 -0.67 -2.42
N GLY A 222 25.15 -1.45 -2.36
CA GLY A 222 25.19 -2.85 -2.76
C GLY A 222 25.72 -3.04 -4.18
N LYS A 223 25.18 -4.02 -4.91
CA LYS A 223 25.49 -4.33 -6.30
C LYS A 223 25.00 -3.23 -7.25
N ASP A 224 25.82 -2.91 -8.25
CA ASP A 224 25.55 -1.91 -9.31
C ASP A 224 24.64 -2.40 -10.45
N SER A 225 24.58 -3.71 -10.64
CA SER A 225 24.04 -4.38 -11.83
C SER A 225 22.85 -5.27 -11.52
N PHE A 226 21.87 -5.30 -12.42
CA PHE A 226 20.67 -6.13 -12.33
C PHE A 226 20.91 -7.53 -12.92
N GLY A 227 20.20 -8.53 -12.38
CA GLY A 227 20.39 -9.94 -12.73
C GLY A 227 21.58 -10.60 -12.01
N ASP A 228 21.64 -11.93 -12.06
CA ASP A 228 22.74 -12.69 -11.46
C ASP A 228 24.03 -12.51 -12.25
N ALA A 229 25.13 -12.35 -11.53
CA ALA A 229 26.47 -12.34 -12.11
C ALA A 229 26.98 -13.80 -12.21
N GLU A 230 26.25 -14.65 -12.93
CA GLU A 230 26.77 -15.93 -13.37
C GLU A 230 27.29 -15.82 -14.80
N ILE A 231 28.55 -16.22 -14.99
CA ILE A 231 29.31 -16.25 -16.25
C ILE A 231 29.80 -14.87 -16.76
N GLY A 232 30.97 -14.46 -16.22
CA GLY A 232 32.08 -14.06 -17.09
C GLY A 232 32.44 -12.58 -17.22
N ILE A 233 31.59 -11.62 -16.83
CA ILE A 233 31.95 -10.19 -16.90
C ILE A 233 32.73 -9.79 -15.64
N GLN A 234 34.06 -9.67 -15.77
CA GLN A 234 34.91 -9.05 -14.75
C GLN A 234 34.52 -7.57 -14.58
N GLY A 235 34.01 -7.17 -13.40
CA GLY A 235 33.94 -5.76 -13.03
C GLY A 235 32.69 -5.21 -12.34
N SER A 236 31.79 -6.02 -11.77
CA SER A 236 30.68 -5.46 -10.95
C SER A 236 31.23 -4.59 -9.82
N LYS A 237 30.87 -3.31 -9.83
CA LYS A 237 31.35 -2.29 -8.91
C LYS A 237 30.45 -2.27 -7.68
N MET A 238 30.89 -2.95 -6.63
CA MET A 238 30.21 -2.92 -5.34
C MET A 238 30.29 -1.53 -4.69
N VAL A 239 29.14 -1.00 -4.27
CA VAL A 239 29.00 0.30 -3.60
C VAL A 239 28.73 0.04 -2.12
N THR A 240 29.75 0.06 -1.27
CA THR A 240 29.64 -0.34 0.15
C THR A 240 29.14 0.77 1.09
N THR A 241 28.93 1.99 0.59
CA THR A 241 28.37 3.14 1.33
C THR A 241 27.27 3.79 0.51
N PRO A 242 26.21 4.36 1.12
CA PRO A 242 25.15 5.04 0.36
C PRO A 242 25.70 6.15 -0.55
N GLN A 243 25.38 6.06 -1.84
CA GLN A 243 25.72 7.07 -2.84
C GLN A 243 24.45 7.69 -3.42
N LEU A 244 24.47 8.99 -3.71
CA LEU A 244 23.35 9.68 -4.38
C LEU A 244 23.18 9.13 -5.81
N VAL A 245 21.95 8.85 -6.22
CA VAL A 245 21.64 8.41 -7.60
C VAL A 245 21.49 9.64 -8.50
N ASP A 246 22.57 10.00 -9.19
CA ASP A 246 22.68 11.21 -10.01
C ASP A 246 21.60 11.33 -11.10
N SER A 247 21.17 10.24 -11.72
CA SER A 247 20.13 10.25 -12.75
C SER A 247 18.74 10.62 -12.20
N LEU A 248 18.50 10.43 -10.90
CA LEU A 248 17.26 10.77 -10.21
C LEU A 248 17.25 12.17 -9.57
N LYS A 249 18.37 12.92 -9.56
CA LYS A 249 18.50 14.18 -8.81
C LYS A 249 17.52 15.30 -9.18
N ASN A 250 16.94 15.23 -10.37
CA ASN A 250 15.95 16.19 -10.88
C ASN A 250 14.49 15.73 -10.68
N ILE A 251 14.28 14.59 -10.02
CA ILE A 251 12.95 14.02 -9.73
C ILE A 251 12.79 13.97 -8.22
N PHE A 252 11.75 14.62 -7.68
CA PHE A 252 11.43 14.50 -6.26
C PHE A 252 10.70 13.16 -6.03
N VAL A 253 11.46 12.14 -5.65
CA VAL A 253 10.93 10.76 -5.49
C VAL A 253 10.28 10.59 -4.11
N VAL A 254 9.14 9.89 -4.06
CA VAL A 254 8.39 9.59 -2.82
C VAL A 254 8.17 8.09 -2.57
N GLN A 255 8.48 7.24 -3.55
CA GLN A 255 8.48 5.78 -3.42
C GLN A 255 9.40 5.14 -4.47
N ALA A 256 10.04 4.03 -4.13
CA ALA A 256 10.72 3.15 -5.06
C ALA A 256 10.24 1.71 -4.86
N ALA A 257 10.15 0.96 -5.96
CA ALA A 257 9.85 -0.47 -5.99
C ALA A 257 10.83 -1.15 -6.94
N ILE A 258 11.41 -2.27 -6.51
CA ILE A 258 12.41 -3.00 -7.27
C ILE A 258 11.83 -4.36 -7.69
N GLY A 259 11.78 -4.63 -8.99
CA GLY A 259 11.58 -5.97 -9.52
C GLY A 259 12.93 -6.67 -9.75
N ASN A 260 12.93 -7.94 -10.17
CA ASN A 260 14.17 -8.69 -10.37
C ASN A 260 15.09 -8.07 -11.43
N PHE A 261 14.48 -7.41 -12.41
CA PHE A 261 15.18 -6.86 -13.57
C PHE A 261 15.17 -5.32 -13.63
N PHE A 262 14.16 -4.63 -13.07
CA PHE A 262 13.96 -3.16 -13.17
C PHE A 262 13.84 -2.48 -11.82
N THR A 263 13.99 -1.16 -11.82
CA THR A 263 13.46 -0.29 -10.76
C THR A 263 12.33 0.58 -11.31
N ALA A 264 11.29 0.78 -10.51
CA ALA A 264 10.29 1.82 -10.69
C ALA A 264 10.37 2.83 -9.54
N VAL A 265 10.19 4.11 -9.85
CA VAL A 265 10.12 5.20 -8.86
C VAL A 265 8.90 6.07 -9.12
N LEU A 266 8.32 6.61 -8.04
CA LEU A 266 7.14 7.47 -8.06
C LEU A 266 7.55 8.88 -7.63
N SER A 267 7.24 9.91 -8.43
CA SER A 267 7.44 11.31 -8.05
C SER A 267 6.32 11.83 -7.16
N ARG A 268 6.55 12.92 -6.42
CA ARG A 268 5.52 13.56 -5.57
C ARG A 268 4.30 14.07 -6.35
N GLU A 269 4.45 14.33 -7.65
CA GLU A 269 3.37 14.70 -8.58
C GLU A 269 2.58 13.48 -9.11
N GLY A 270 2.95 12.26 -8.69
CA GLY A 270 2.29 11.03 -9.10
C GLY A 270 2.73 10.48 -10.46
N ARG A 271 3.88 10.91 -10.99
CA ARG A 271 4.47 10.33 -12.21
C ARG A 271 5.33 9.12 -11.88
N VAL A 272 5.15 8.04 -12.63
CA VAL A 272 5.96 6.83 -12.52
C VAL A 272 7.11 6.89 -13.54
N TYR A 273 8.32 6.58 -13.10
CA TYR A 273 9.48 6.41 -13.96
C TYR A 273 10.06 5.00 -13.78
N THR A 274 10.62 4.42 -14.83
CA THR A 274 11.30 3.11 -14.81
C THR A 274 12.69 3.21 -15.41
N PHE A 275 13.61 2.36 -14.94
CA PHE A 275 14.99 2.28 -15.46
C PHE A 275 15.65 0.92 -15.18
N SER A 276 16.71 0.65 -15.95
CA SER A 276 17.51 -0.59 -16.04
C SER A 276 16.73 -1.81 -16.50
N TRP A 277 17.23 -2.55 -17.49
CA TRP A 277 16.67 -3.87 -17.84
C TRP A 277 17.53 -4.83 -18.66
N GLY A 278 17.47 -6.11 -18.27
CA GLY A 278 17.98 -7.22 -19.06
C GLY A 278 17.17 -7.51 -20.33
N SER A 279 17.66 -8.45 -21.15
CA SER A 279 17.22 -8.71 -22.52
C SER A 279 15.69 -8.85 -22.74
N ASP A 280 15.20 -8.00 -23.65
CA ASP A 280 13.93 -8.02 -24.40
C ASP A 280 12.56 -7.68 -23.75
N GLY A 281 12.00 -6.57 -24.24
CA GLY A 281 10.66 -6.55 -24.85
C GLY A 281 9.46 -6.12 -24.00
N LYS A 282 9.53 -6.34 -22.68
CA LYS A 282 8.38 -6.39 -21.77
C LYS A 282 8.09 -5.15 -20.86
N LEU A 283 8.91 -4.09 -20.81
CA LEU A 283 8.66 -2.84 -20.05
C LEU A 283 9.00 -1.55 -20.84
N CYS A 284 8.93 -1.63 -22.18
CA CYS A 284 8.76 -0.48 -23.07
C CYS A 284 9.92 0.52 -23.28
N HIS A 285 11.12 0.24 -22.80
CA HIS A 285 12.32 1.00 -23.20
C HIS A 285 13.29 0.09 -23.97
N HIS A 286 13.64 0.51 -25.20
CA HIS A 286 14.50 -0.23 -26.13
C HIS A 286 15.98 0.01 -25.78
N THR A 287 16.37 -0.36 -24.55
CA THR A 287 17.57 0.14 -23.89
C THR A 287 18.39 -1.01 -23.29
N ASP A 288 19.71 -0.83 -23.23
CA ASP A 288 20.64 -1.82 -22.66
C ASP A 288 20.44 -1.97 -21.13
N SER A 289 20.90 -3.10 -20.61
CA SER A 289 21.05 -3.44 -19.19
C SER A 289 21.79 -2.38 -18.36
N ASN A 290 22.67 -1.61 -19.00
CA ASN A 290 23.42 -0.52 -18.38
C ASN A 290 22.67 0.83 -18.38
N ASP A 291 21.48 0.93 -18.99
CA ASP A 291 20.70 2.18 -19.00
C ASP A 291 20.04 2.43 -17.64
N VAL A 292 20.63 3.34 -16.87
CA VAL A 292 20.16 3.80 -15.56
C VAL A 292 19.39 5.13 -15.63
N GLU A 293 19.05 5.60 -16.84
CA GLU A 293 18.29 6.84 -17.00
C GLU A 293 16.78 6.62 -16.73
N PRO A 294 16.17 7.36 -15.78
CA PRO A 294 14.76 7.24 -15.44
C PRO A 294 13.87 7.76 -16.57
N ARG A 295 13.07 6.88 -17.15
CA ARG A 295 12.15 7.21 -18.25
C ARG A 295 10.70 7.21 -17.74
N PRO A 296 9.87 8.20 -18.10
CA PRO A 296 8.48 8.23 -17.67
C PRO A 296 7.70 7.06 -18.28
N LEU A 297 6.85 6.43 -17.47
CA LEU A 297 5.99 5.33 -17.90
C LEU A 297 4.82 5.85 -18.75
N LEU A 298 4.99 5.78 -20.07
CA LEU A 298 4.06 6.32 -21.06
C LEU A 298 2.75 5.53 -21.17
N GLY A 299 1.74 6.12 -21.81
CA GLY A 299 0.44 5.51 -22.07
C GLY A 299 -0.63 6.01 -21.11
N ALA A 300 -1.53 5.14 -20.64
CA ALA A 300 -2.73 5.56 -19.91
C ALA A 300 -2.45 6.36 -18.62
N LEU A 301 -1.27 6.22 -18.02
CA LEU A 301 -0.88 6.91 -16.78
C LEU A 301 -0.19 8.27 -16.99
N GLU A 302 0.06 8.71 -18.23
CA GLU A 302 0.82 9.94 -18.51
C GLU A 302 0.18 11.21 -17.90
N HIS A 303 -1.14 11.20 -17.73
CA HIS A 303 -1.93 12.29 -17.14
C HIS A 303 -2.82 11.83 -15.98
N ILE A 304 -2.54 10.67 -15.38
CA ILE A 304 -3.29 10.16 -14.22
C ILE A 304 -2.33 10.04 -13.03
N PRO A 305 -2.53 10.78 -11.93
CA PRO A 305 -1.59 10.77 -10.82
C PRO A 305 -1.65 9.45 -10.04
N VAL A 306 -0.52 8.77 -9.96
CA VAL A 306 -0.31 7.51 -9.22
C VAL A 306 0.05 7.83 -7.75
N VAL A 307 -0.53 7.10 -6.81
CA VAL A 307 -0.29 7.29 -5.36
C VAL A 307 0.56 6.19 -4.73
N GLN A 308 0.58 5.00 -5.34
CA GLN A 308 1.36 3.84 -4.91
C GLN A 308 1.83 3.03 -6.13
N ILE A 309 3.06 2.54 -6.08
CA ILE A 309 3.58 1.52 -6.99
C ILE A 309 3.92 0.23 -6.23
N ALA A 310 3.80 -0.93 -6.89
CA ALA A 310 4.25 -2.21 -6.36
C ALA A 310 4.85 -3.05 -7.49
N ALA A 311 6.13 -3.44 -7.36
CA ALA A 311 6.85 -4.23 -8.36
C ALA A 311 6.91 -5.70 -7.91
N GLY A 312 6.51 -6.61 -8.80
CA GLY A 312 6.81 -8.03 -8.68
C GLY A 312 8.04 -8.40 -9.50
N PHE A 313 8.24 -9.69 -9.77
CA PHE A 313 9.47 -10.19 -10.41
C PHE A 313 9.76 -9.52 -11.77
N CYS A 314 8.74 -9.36 -12.61
CA CYS A 314 8.82 -8.82 -13.97
C CYS A 314 7.56 -8.06 -14.41
N TYR A 315 6.84 -7.47 -13.46
CA TYR A 315 5.64 -6.67 -13.71
C TYR A 315 5.45 -5.60 -12.61
N LEU A 316 4.65 -4.59 -12.91
CA LEU A 316 4.41 -3.43 -12.05
C LEU A 316 2.90 -3.18 -11.92
N LEU A 317 2.44 -2.93 -10.69
CA LEU A 317 1.13 -2.39 -10.38
C LEU A 317 1.24 -0.91 -10.03
N CYS A 318 0.30 -0.11 -10.52
CA CYS A 318 0.18 1.30 -10.22
C CYS A 318 -1.24 1.58 -9.69
N LEU A 319 -1.35 2.07 -8.46
CA LEU A 319 -2.60 2.55 -7.88
C LEU A 319 -2.78 4.03 -8.22
N ALA A 320 -3.74 4.32 -9.09
CA ALA A 320 -4.03 5.64 -9.63
C ALA A 320 -5.20 6.33 -8.91
N CYS A 321 -5.10 7.65 -8.72
CA CYS A 321 -6.13 8.47 -8.12
C CYS A 321 -6.82 9.34 -9.18
N GLN A 322 -8.03 8.97 -9.58
CA GLN A 322 -8.85 9.71 -10.54
C GLN A 322 -10.00 10.47 -9.84
N PRO A 323 -10.59 11.49 -10.49
CA PRO A 323 -11.78 12.17 -9.97
C PRO A 323 -12.94 11.19 -9.66
N SER A 324 -13.11 10.17 -10.50
CA SER A 324 -14.12 9.11 -10.35
C SER A 324 -13.86 8.13 -9.20
N GLY A 325 -12.61 7.84 -8.86
CA GLY A 325 -12.28 6.65 -8.08
C GLY A 325 -10.78 6.44 -7.92
N MET A 326 -10.43 5.45 -7.09
CA MET A 326 -9.13 4.80 -7.18
C MET A 326 -9.22 3.71 -8.25
N SER A 327 -8.14 3.48 -9.00
CA SER A 327 -8.07 2.46 -10.04
C SER A 327 -6.69 1.80 -10.06
N VAL A 328 -6.61 0.54 -10.47
CA VAL A 328 -5.32 -0.17 -10.59
C VAL A 328 -5.00 -0.39 -12.05
N TYR A 329 -3.77 -0.03 -12.41
CA TYR A 329 -3.18 -0.31 -13.70
C TYR A 329 -2.04 -1.31 -13.53
N SER A 330 -1.82 -2.14 -14.54
CA SER A 330 -0.74 -3.13 -14.58
C SER A 330 0.00 -3.06 -15.92
N VAL A 331 1.30 -3.36 -15.87
CA VAL A 331 2.21 -3.38 -17.02
C VAL A 331 3.31 -4.41 -16.79
N GLY A 332 3.89 -4.98 -17.84
CA GLY A 332 4.95 -5.97 -17.74
C GLY A 332 4.53 -7.35 -18.24
N CYS A 333 5.06 -8.40 -17.60
CA CYS A 333 4.85 -9.76 -18.05
C CYS A 333 3.50 -10.36 -17.58
N GLY A 334 2.68 -10.82 -18.52
CA GLY A 334 1.37 -11.46 -18.31
C GLY A 334 1.41 -12.92 -17.88
N LEU A 335 2.58 -13.57 -17.94
CA LEU A 335 2.71 -15.01 -17.67
C LEU A 335 2.06 -15.42 -16.34
N GLY A 336 1.10 -16.34 -16.42
CA GLY A 336 0.28 -16.85 -15.31
C GLY A 336 -0.86 -15.95 -14.86
N GLY A 337 -1.20 -14.89 -15.60
CA GLY A 337 -2.38 -14.06 -15.34
C GLY A 337 -2.15 -12.90 -14.36
N LYS A 338 -0.92 -12.71 -13.87
CA LYS A 338 -0.57 -11.73 -12.81
C LYS A 338 -0.82 -10.25 -13.13
N LEU A 339 -1.14 -9.91 -14.39
CA LEU A 339 -1.60 -8.56 -14.76
C LEU A 339 -3.11 -8.35 -14.54
N GLY A 340 -3.90 -9.40 -14.32
CA GLY A 340 -5.31 -9.29 -13.93
C GLY A 340 -6.31 -8.97 -15.06
N HIS A 341 -5.90 -9.10 -16.33
CA HIS A 341 -6.72 -8.75 -17.51
C HIS A 341 -7.51 -9.91 -18.14
N GLY A 342 -7.58 -11.07 -17.47
CA GLY A 342 -8.22 -12.29 -18.01
C GLY A 342 -7.36 -13.08 -19.00
N SER A 343 -6.19 -12.55 -19.38
CA SER A 343 -5.24 -13.16 -20.31
C SER A 343 -3.89 -13.47 -19.64
N LYS A 344 -3.02 -14.19 -20.37
CA LYS A 344 -1.61 -14.41 -20.00
C LYS A 344 -0.64 -13.58 -20.87
N THR A 345 -1.14 -12.55 -21.54
CA THR A 345 -0.40 -11.71 -22.50
C THR A 345 0.39 -10.61 -21.78
N ASP A 346 1.63 -10.39 -22.21
CA ASP A 346 2.44 -9.26 -21.73
C ASP A 346 1.82 -7.92 -22.17
N GLU A 347 1.85 -6.91 -21.29
CA GLU A 347 1.32 -5.56 -21.57
C GLU A 347 2.48 -4.57 -21.64
N LYS A 348 2.65 -3.94 -22.82
CA LYS A 348 3.74 -2.98 -23.08
C LYS A 348 3.49 -1.61 -22.44
N TYR A 349 2.23 -1.23 -22.23
CA TYR A 349 1.82 0.04 -21.61
C TYR A 349 0.88 -0.25 -20.44
N PRO A 350 0.75 0.67 -19.46
CA PRO A 350 -0.19 0.49 -18.35
C PRO A 350 -1.63 0.33 -18.84
N ARG A 351 -2.23 -0.81 -18.49
CA ARG A 351 -3.62 -1.14 -18.82
C ARG A 351 -4.46 -1.19 -17.54
N LEU A 352 -5.68 -0.68 -17.62
CA LEU A 352 -6.64 -0.67 -16.51
C LEU A 352 -7.09 -2.10 -16.18
N ILE A 353 -7.14 -2.45 -14.89
CA ILE A 353 -7.76 -3.69 -14.41
C ILE A 353 -9.26 -3.45 -14.19
N GLU A 354 -10.05 -3.73 -15.23
CA GLU A 354 -11.50 -3.46 -15.25
C GLU A 354 -12.30 -4.31 -14.25
N GLN A 355 -11.77 -5.47 -13.84
CA GLN A 355 -12.43 -6.41 -12.92
C GLN A 355 -12.87 -5.77 -11.60
N PHE A 356 -12.12 -4.79 -11.08
CA PHE A 356 -12.50 -4.10 -9.84
C PHE A 356 -13.83 -3.33 -9.96
N GLN A 357 -14.16 -2.83 -11.14
CA GLN A 357 -15.46 -2.19 -11.40
C GLN A 357 -16.60 -3.23 -11.40
N LEU A 358 -16.36 -4.41 -12.00
CA LEU A 358 -17.31 -5.53 -12.02
C LEU A 358 -17.58 -6.09 -10.61
N LEU A 359 -16.55 -6.12 -9.75
CA LEU A 359 -16.66 -6.51 -8.33
C LEU A 359 -17.23 -5.42 -7.42
N ASN A 360 -17.53 -4.23 -7.96
CA ASN A 360 -17.85 -3.01 -7.21
C ASN A 360 -16.90 -2.78 -6.03
N LEU A 361 -15.59 -2.98 -6.25
CA LEU A 361 -14.54 -2.85 -5.25
C LEU A 361 -13.69 -1.64 -5.58
N ARG A 362 -13.46 -0.77 -4.58
CA ARG A 362 -12.61 0.43 -4.73
C ARG A 362 -11.22 0.15 -4.16
N PRO A 363 -10.17 -0.01 -4.98
CA PRO A 363 -8.82 -0.35 -4.51
C PRO A 363 -8.24 0.75 -3.62
N MET A 364 -7.57 0.37 -2.53
CA MET A 364 -6.95 1.31 -1.59
C MET A 364 -5.47 1.00 -1.30
N VAL A 365 -5.04 -0.26 -1.41
CA VAL A 365 -3.64 -0.68 -1.28
C VAL A 365 -3.37 -1.75 -2.34
N VAL A 366 -2.22 -1.65 -3.03
CA VAL A 366 -1.70 -2.70 -3.93
C VAL A 366 -0.48 -3.40 -3.31
N ALA A 367 -0.34 -4.69 -3.56
CA ALA A 367 0.88 -5.46 -3.32
C ALA A 367 1.18 -6.37 -4.53
N ALA A 368 2.47 -6.53 -4.83
CA ALA A 368 2.96 -7.33 -5.95
C ALA A 368 4.04 -8.28 -5.45
N GLY A 369 3.74 -9.57 -5.43
CA GLY A 369 4.66 -10.66 -5.15
C GLY A 369 5.43 -11.03 -6.42
N ALA A 370 6.31 -12.03 -6.33
CA ALA A 370 7.07 -12.48 -7.50
C ALA A 370 6.15 -12.92 -8.65
N TRP A 371 5.11 -13.68 -8.32
CA TRP A 371 4.22 -14.34 -9.29
C TRP A 371 2.73 -13.99 -9.17
N HIS A 372 2.31 -13.41 -8.04
CA HIS A 372 0.93 -13.06 -7.75
C HIS A 372 0.81 -11.65 -7.18
N ALA A 373 -0.39 -11.09 -7.25
CA ALA A 373 -0.72 -9.74 -6.85
C ALA A 373 -1.92 -9.74 -5.89
N ALA A 374 -2.02 -8.70 -5.07
CA ALA A 374 -3.12 -8.51 -4.15
C ALA A 374 -3.56 -7.04 -4.04
N VAL A 375 -4.84 -6.83 -3.71
CA VAL A 375 -5.46 -5.53 -3.47
C VAL A 375 -6.35 -5.58 -2.24
N VAL A 376 -6.25 -4.57 -1.38
CA VAL A 376 -7.26 -4.27 -0.34
C VAL A 376 -8.24 -3.22 -0.88
N GLY A 377 -9.54 -3.49 -0.74
CA GLY A 377 -10.62 -2.57 -1.05
C GLY A 377 -10.97 -1.61 0.10
N GLN A 378 -11.63 -0.50 -0.22
CA GLN A 378 -12.12 0.48 0.75
C GLN A 378 -13.16 -0.09 1.74
N ASP A 379 -13.81 -1.19 1.38
CA ASP A 379 -14.74 -1.97 2.20
C ASP A 379 -14.03 -3.03 3.07
N GLY A 380 -12.72 -3.19 2.92
CA GLY A 380 -11.91 -4.21 3.61
C GLY A 380 -11.83 -5.55 2.88
N ARG A 381 -12.52 -5.74 1.75
CA ARG A 381 -12.38 -6.97 0.95
C ARG A 381 -10.99 -7.06 0.34
N ILE A 382 -10.46 -8.28 0.21
CA ILE A 382 -9.19 -8.54 -0.46
C ILE A 382 -9.46 -9.25 -1.78
N CYS A 383 -8.78 -8.83 -2.83
CA CYS A 383 -8.62 -9.64 -4.04
C CYS A 383 -7.17 -10.10 -4.21
N THR A 384 -7.01 -11.32 -4.68
CA THR A 384 -5.72 -11.93 -5.09
C THR A 384 -5.85 -12.42 -6.54
N TRP A 385 -4.74 -12.45 -7.28
CA TRP A 385 -4.66 -13.04 -8.63
C TRP A 385 -3.22 -13.32 -9.07
N GLY A 386 -3.05 -14.09 -10.15
CA GLY A 386 -1.76 -14.54 -10.68
C GLY A 386 -1.57 -16.03 -10.51
N TRP A 387 -0.34 -16.46 -10.19
CA TRP A 387 -0.04 -17.87 -9.99
C TRP A 387 -0.64 -18.37 -8.67
N GLY A 388 -1.23 -19.57 -8.68
CA GLY A 388 -1.88 -20.17 -7.51
C GLY A 388 -1.02 -21.09 -6.65
N ARG A 389 0.19 -21.43 -7.11
CA ARG A 389 1.06 -22.46 -6.51
C ARG A 389 1.23 -22.28 -5.00
N TYR A 390 1.29 -23.40 -4.29
CA TYR A 390 1.37 -23.45 -2.82
C TYR A 390 0.19 -22.74 -2.11
N GLY A 391 -0.86 -22.37 -2.83
CA GLY A 391 -2.04 -21.70 -2.29
C GLY A 391 -1.88 -20.21 -2.00
N CYS A 392 -0.87 -19.54 -2.58
CA CYS A 392 -0.54 -18.15 -2.24
C CYS A 392 -1.65 -17.12 -2.56
N LEU A 393 -2.71 -17.52 -3.28
CA LEU A 393 -3.92 -16.72 -3.53
C LEU A 393 -5.00 -16.86 -2.44
N GLY A 394 -4.97 -17.91 -1.61
CA GLY A 394 -5.92 -18.08 -0.50
C GLY A 394 -7.33 -18.50 -0.91
N HIS A 395 -7.46 -19.27 -1.99
CA HIS A 395 -8.76 -19.73 -2.52
C HIS A 395 -9.08 -21.20 -2.19
N GLY A 396 -8.37 -21.83 -1.25
CA GLY A 396 -8.53 -23.23 -0.88
C GLY A 396 -8.00 -24.23 -1.91
N ASN A 397 -7.19 -23.76 -2.87
CA ASN A 397 -6.62 -24.56 -3.96
C ASN A 397 -5.37 -23.86 -4.53
N GLU A 398 -4.71 -24.48 -5.51
CA GLU A 398 -3.49 -23.96 -6.17
C GLU A 398 -3.70 -23.43 -7.60
N GLU A 399 -4.95 -23.17 -8.01
CA GLU A 399 -5.27 -22.72 -9.37
C GLU A 399 -4.84 -21.27 -9.63
N CYS A 400 -4.41 -20.99 -10.86
CA CYS A 400 -4.01 -19.65 -11.26
C CYS A 400 -5.23 -18.80 -11.66
N GLU A 401 -5.35 -17.59 -11.11
CA GLU A 401 -6.43 -16.66 -11.40
C GLU A 401 -5.95 -15.55 -12.34
N SER A 402 -6.58 -15.39 -13.51
CA SER A 402 -6.17 -14.37 -14.50
C SER A 402 -6.85 -13.01 -14.32
N VAL A 403 -7.76 -12.89 -13.37
CA VAL A 403 -8.43 -11.64 -12.95
C VAL A 403 -8.45 -11.56 -11.42
N PRO A 404 -8.49 -10.37 -10.81
CA PRO A 404 -8.72 -10.21 -9.37
C PRO A 404 -9.95 -11.00 -8.89
N LYS A 405 -9.74 -11.89 -7.93
CA LYS A 405 -10.78 -12.72 -7.31
C LYS A 405 -10.83 -12.46 -5.81
N VAL A 406 -12.04 -12.34 -5.26
CA VAL A 406 -12.25 -12.07 -3.83
C VAL A 406 -11.82 -13.29 -3.01
N VAL A 407 -11.11 -13.04 -1.91
CA VAL A 407 -10.75 -14.07 -0.92
C VAL A 407 -11.93 -14.28 0.02
N GLU A 408 -12.86 -15.16 -0.37
CA GLU A 408 -14.16 -15.37 0.31
C GLU A 408 -14.06 -15.72 1.80
N GLU A 409 -13.02 -16.45 2.22
CA GLU A 409 -12.80 -16.79 3.64
C GLU A 409 -12.49 -15.56 4.52
N LEU A 410 -12.06 -14.46 3.92
CA LEU A 410 -11.79 -13.19 4.60
C LEU A 410 -12.89 -12.14 4.38
N ARG A 411 -14.07 -12.52 3.85
CA ARG A 411 -15.17 -11.56 3.59
C ARG A 411 -15.67 -10.82 4.83
N ASP A 412 -15.58 -11.46 6.00
CA ASP A 412 -16.01 -10.92 7.30
C ASP A 412 -14.82 -10.25 8.04
N VAL A 413 -13.63 -10.22 7.42
CA VAL A 413 -12.42 -9.59 7.95
C VAL A 413 -12.18 -8.26 7.22
N LYS A 414 -12.22 -7.15 7.95
CA LYS A 414 -11.96 -5.83 7.39
C LYS A 414 -10.46 -5.58 7.25
N ALA A 415 -9.89 -5.89 6.08
CA ALA A 415 -8.47 -5.69 5.81
C ALA A 415 -8.07 -4.22 5.71
N VAL A 416 -6.84 -3.92 6.12
CA VAL A 416 -6.21 -2.58 6.00
C VAL A 416 -4.82 -2.61 5.38
N HIS A 417 -4.13 -3.74 5.41
CA HIS A 417 -2.81 -3.93 4.79
C HIS A 417 -2.72 -5.32 4.17
N VAL A 418 -1.99 -5.44 3.06
CA VAL A 418 -1.65 -6.71 2.41
C VAL A 418 -0.20 -6.67 1.97
N ALA A 419 0.50 -7.80 2.09
CA ALA A 419 1.86 -7.97 1.66
C ALA A 419 2.04 -9.32 0.97
N THR A 420 2.79 -9.35 -0.12
CA THR A 420 2.97 -10.51 -1.00
C THR A 420 4.46 -10.76 -1.23
N GLY A 421 4.92 -11.97 -0.91
CA GLY A 421 6.28 -12.44 -1.15
C GLY A 421 6.37 -13.22 -2.46
N ASP A 422 7.19 -14.27 -2.47
CA ASP A 422 7.32 -15.15 -3.64
C ASP A 422 6.07 -16.02 -3.87
N TYR A 423 5.78 -16.93 -2.92
CA TYR A 423 4.59 -17.78 -2.87
C TYR A 423 3.84 -17.64 -1.54
N THR A 424 3.84 -16.44 -0.96
CA THR A 424 3.25 -16.16 0.36
C THR A 424 2.47 -14.86 0.32
N THR A 425 1.34 -14.82 1.02
CA THR A 425 0.53 -13.61 1.24
C THR A 425 0.23 -13.43 2.72
N PHE A 426 0.34 -12.20 3.19
CA PHE A 426 -0.07 -11.74 4.51
C PHE A 426 -1.13 -10.66 4.40
N VAL A 427 -2.09 -10.71 5.31
CA VAL A 427 -3.18 -9.75 5.46
C VAL A 427 -3.19 -9.25 6.90
N VAL A 428 -3.33 -7.94 7.09
CA VAL A 428 -3.60 -7.35 8.41
C VAL A 428 -4.95 -6.67 8.38
N SER A 429 -5.75 -6.95 9.41
CA SER A 429 -7.10 -6.42 9.58
C SER A 429 -7.14 -5.15 10.45
N ASP A 430 -8.29 -4.49 10.48
CA ASP A 430 -8.47 -3.22 11.19
C ASP A 430 -8.56 -3.34 12.73
N ASN A 431 -8.45 -4.54 13.30
CA ASN A 431 -8.22 -4.76 14.73
C ASN A 431 -6.74 -5.12 15.05
N GLY A 432 -5.92 -5.42 14.04
CA GLY A 432 -4.54 -5.88 14.18
C GLY A 432 -4.32 -7.39 14.02
N ASP A 433 -5.37 -8.21 13.86
CA ASP A 433 -5.25 -9.64 13.56
C ASP A 433 -4.55 -9.85 12.21
N VAL A 434 -3.58 -10.77 12.19
CA VAL A 434 -2.75 -11.12 11.04
C VAL A 434 -3.15 -12.49 10.50
N TYR A 435 -3.37 -12.58 9.19
CA TYR A 435 -3.66 -13.82 8.47
C TYR A 435 -2.58 -14.09 7.42
N SER A 436 -2.26 -15.36 7.21
CA SER A 436 -1.25 -15.79 6.24
C SER A 436 -1.68 -17.04 5.47
N PHE A 437 -1.19 -17.14 4.23
CA PHE A 437 -1.44 -18.26 3.32
C PHE A 437 -0.34 -18.34 2.25
N GLY A 438 -0.16 -19.52 1.65
CA GLY A 438 0.91 -19.83 0.71
C GLY A 438 1.88 -20.91 1.20
N CYS A 439 3.09 -20.88 0.65
CA CYS A 439 4.15 -21.85 0.89
C CYS A 439 4.63 -21.92 2.35
N GLY A 440 4.73 -23.14 2.90
CA GLY A 440 5.23 -23.41 4.25
C GLY A 440 6.73 -23.76 4.35
N GLU A 441 7.44 -23.91 3.23
CA GLU A 441 8.85 -24.37 3.17
C GLU A 441 9.86 -23.48 3.94
N SER A 442 9.45 -22.31 4.41
CA SER A 442 10.15 -21.52 5.42
C SER A 442 9.18 -21.16 6.54
N ALA A 443 9.65 -21.10 7.79
CA ALA A 443 8.84 -20.77 8.96
C ALA A 443 8.33 -19.29 8.98
N SER A 444 8.38 -18.61 7.84
CA SER A 444 7.96 -17.24 7.56
C SER A 444 6.45 -17.01 7.54
N LEU A 445 5.60 -18.06 7.65
CA LEU A 445 4.15 -17.93 7.84
C LEU A 445 3.77 -17.60 9.30
N GLY A 446 4.63 -17.88 10.28
CA GLY A 446 4.36 -17.58 11.70
C GLY A 446 3.43 -18.57 12.42
N HIS A 447 2.97 -19.62 11.73
CA HIS A 447 2.23 -20.73 12.35
C HIS A 447 3.19 -21.71 13.03
N ASN A 448 2.92 -22.04 14.30
CA ASN A 448 3.53 -23.18 14.99
C ASN A 448 2.42 -24.18 15.34
N PRO A 449 2.63 -25.50 15.21
CA PRO A 449 1.70 -26.49 15.74
C PRO A 449 1.84 -26.57 17.27
N GLU A 450 1.04 -25.78 17.99
CA GLU A 450 0.90 -25.96 19.44
C GLU A 450 0.05 -27.19 19.74
N ASN A 451 0.72 -28.31 20.03
CA ASN A 451 0.15 -29.59 20.45
C ASN A 451 -0.78 -30.27 19.43
N HIS A 452 -0.22 -30.98 18.44
CA HIS A 452 -0.71 -32.29 18.00
C HIS A 452 0.35 -33.02 17.15
N GLU A 453 0.14 -34.31 16.90
CA GLU A 453 1.12 -35.25 16.33
C GLU A 453 1.63 -34.83 14.95
N GLN A 454 2.92 -34.52 14.83
CA GLN A 454 3.71 -34.54 13.59
C GLN A 454 3.07 -33.82 12.37
N GLU A 455 2.20 -32.82 12.56
CA GLU A 455 1.72 -31.99 11.45
C GLU A 455 2.91 -31.20 10.88
N ASP A 456 3.13 -31.36 9.57
CA ASP A 456 4.32 -30.86 8.90
C ASP A 456 4.38 -29.32 8.99
N MET A 457 5.40 -28.78 9.68
CA MET A 457 5.60 -27.33 9.78
C MET A 457 5.80 -26.67 8.41
N HIS A 458 6.11 -27.46 7.38
CA HIS A 458 6.30 -27.01 6.01
C HIS A 458 5.08 -27.18 5.11
N ALA A 459 3.93 -27.60 5.65
CA ALA A 459 2.69 -27.73 4.88
C ALA A 459 2.21 -26.39 4.30
N ASN A 460 1.78 -26.42 3.04
CA ASN A 460 1.19 -25.26 2.36
C ASN A 460 -0.16 -24.88 3.00
N VAL A 461 -0.38 -23.58 3.18
CA VAL A 461 -1.62 -23.02 3.72
C VAL A 461 -2.46 -22.48 2.57
N LEU A 462 -3.38 -23.30 2.05
CA LEU A 462 -4.19 -22.98 0.85
C LEU A 462 -5.31 -21.96 1.08
N SER A 463 -5.64 -21.72 2.35
CA SER A 463 -6.80 -20.99 2.85
C SER A 463 -6.33 -20.07 3.99
N PRO A 464 -6.71 -18.78 4.02
CA PRO A 464 -6.19 -17.82 5.01
C PRO A 464 -6.30 -18.25 6.47
N LYS A 465 -5.16 -18.53 7.11
CA LYS A 465 -5.09 -18.97 8.49
C LYS A 465 -4.66 -17.82 9.40
N LEU A 466 -5.33 -17.66 10.54
CA LEU A 466 -4.96 -16.69 11.57
C LEU A 466 -3.59 -17.06 12.19
N VAL A 467 -2.70 -16.08 12.32
CA VAL A 467 -1.41 -16.24 12.97
C VAL A 467 -1.59 -16.07 14.49
N SER A 468 -1.93 -17.16 15.19
CA SER A 468 -2.20 -17.16 16.63
C SER A 468 -1.07 -16.56 17.48
N SER A 469 0.18 -16.87 17.12
CA SER A 469 1.38 -16.34 17.77
C SER A 469 1.50 -14.81 17.70
N MET A 470 0.93 -14.18 16.66
CA MET A 470 0.83 -12.71 16.55
C MET A 470 -0.35 -12.14 17.36
N LYS A 471 -1.39 -12.93 17.64
CA LYS A 471 -2.55 -12.51 18.45
C LYS A 471 -2.27 -12.55 19.96
N GLU A 472 -1.30 -13.36 20.39
CA GLU A 472 -0.72 -13.31 21.74
C GLU A 472 0.04 -12.01 22.02
N ILE A 473 0.54 -11.34 20.97
CA ILE A 473 1.14 -10.01 21.09
C ILE A 473 -0.01 -9.03 21.35
N ASN A 474 -0.08 -8.50 22.56
CA ASN A 474 -1.10 -7.54 23.00
C ASN A 474 -0.87 -6.13 22.42
N GLU A 475 -0.62 -6.05 21.11
CA GLU A 475 -0.41 -4.82 20.35
C GLU A 475 -0.99 -4.94 18.94
N ARG A 476 -1.58 -3.85 18.46
CA ARG A 476 -2.14 -3.75 17.11
C ARG A 476 -1.01 -3.81 16.07
N VAL A 477 -0.95 -4.87 15.27
CA VAL A 477 -0.10 -4.92 14.07
C VAL A 477 -0.64 -3.94 13.03
N VAL A 478 0.25 -3.19 12.37
CA VAL A 478 -0.13 -2.17 11.36
C VAL A 478 0.59 -2.33 10.02
N GLN A 479 1.61 -3.17 9.94
CA GLN A 479 2.31 -3.50 8.70
C GLN A 479 2.98 -4.87 8.82
N ILE A 480 2.88 -5.66 7.76
CA ILE A 480 3.77 -6.80 7.49
C ILE A 480 4.72 -6.42 6.34
N SER A 481 5.99 -6.80 6.46
CA SER A 481 6.95 -6.86 5.35
C SER A 481 7.53 -8.27 5.31
N LEU A 482 7.67 -8.85 4.12
CA LEU A 482 8.26 -10.18 3.93
C LEU A 482 9.18 -10.18 2.71
N THR A 483 10.14 -11.09 2.70
CA THR A 483 11.04 -11.32 1.57
C THR A 483 10.26 -11.66 0.30
N ASN A 484 10.47 -10.88 -0.75
CA ASN A 484 9.96 -11.15 -2.10
C ASN A 484 11.12 -11.59 -3.00
N SER A 485 11.47 -12.88 -2.95
CA SER A 485 12.57 -13.47 -3.74
C SER A 485 12.41 -14.98 -3.88
N ILE A 486 12.70 -15.51 -5.08
CA ILE A 486 12.77 -16.96 -5.37
C ILE A 486 14.11 -17.60 -4.95
N TYR A 487 15.11 -16.80 -4.59
CA TYR A 487 16.50 -17.27 -4.37
C TYR A 487 16.94 -17.29 -2.91
N TRP A 488 16.14 -16.70 -2.01
CA TRP A 488 16.48 -16.53 -0.60
C TRP A 488 15.34 -17.05 0.26
N LYS A 489 15.69 -17.79 1.32
CA LYS A 489 14.71 -18.20 2.33
C LYS A 489 14.03 -16.96 2.91
N ALA A 490 12.71 -17.03 3.04
CA ALA A 490 11.92 -15.87 3.42
C ALA A 490 12.04 -15.58 4.92
N HIS A 491 12.03 -14.29 5.26
CA HIS A 491 11.77 -13.81 6.59
C HIS A 491 10.70 -12.72 6.57
N THR A 492 10.09 -12.49 7.72
CA THR A 492 8.91 -11.65 7.88
C THR A 492 9.08 -10.75 9.09
N PHE A 493 8.78 -9.47 8.89
CA PHE A 493 8.65 -8.46 9.93
C PHE A 493 7.19 -8.09 10.15
N ALA A 494 6.80 -7.99 11.41
CA ALA A 494 5.55 -7.38 11.83
C ALA A 494 5.83 -6.13 12.67
N LEU A 495 5.34 -4.98 12.19
CA LEU A 495 5.45 -3.70 12.89
C LEU A 495 4.12 -3.36 13.56
N THR A 496 4.17 -3.01 14.84
CA THR A 496 2.99 -2.60 15.63
C THR A 496 2.76 -1.10 15.61
N GLU A 497 1.56 -0.67 16.00
CA GLU A 497 1.21 0.75 16.13
C GLU A 497 2.10 1.50 17.13
N SER A 498 2.61 0.80 18.16
CA SER A 498 3.51 1.35 19.18
C SER A 498 4.95 1.58 18.68
N GLY A 499 5.27 1.10 17.47
CA GLY A 499 6.62 1.15 16.90
C GLY A 499 7.48 -0.08 17.18
N LYS A 500 6.97 -1.12 17.87
CA LYS A 500 7.71 -2.36 18.08
C LYS A 500 7.77 -3.21 16.82
N LEU A 501 8.92 -3.86 16.63
CA LEU A 501 9.23 -4.69 15.47
C LEU A 501 9.44 -6.14 15.89
N TYR A 502 8.64 -7.05 15.33
CA TYR A 502 8.74 -8.48 15.56
C TYR A 502 9.29 -9.17 14.30
N ALA A 503 10.16 -10.18 14.46
CA ALA A 503 10.84 -10.88 13.38
C ALA A 503 10.70 -12.41 13.47
N PHE A 504 10.49 -13.07 12.34
CA PHE A 504 10.40 -14.53 12.19
C PHE A 504 10.72 -14.99 10.75
N GLY A 505 10.82 -16.30 10.52
CA GLY A 505 11.33 -16.92 9.30
C GLY A 505 12.83 -17.18 9.35
N ALA A 506 13.51 -17.14 8.21
CA ALA A 506 14.94 -17.45 8.10
C ALA A 506 15.84 -16.41 8.78
N GLY A 507 16.91 -16.88 9.45
CA GLY A 507 17.88 -16.07 10.20
C GLY A 507 19.34 -16.50 10.02
N ASP A 508 19.63 -17.35 9.03
CA ASP A 508 20.93 -17.93 8.69
C ASP A 508 21.99 -16.92 8.22
N LYS A 509 21.61 -15.64 8.06
CA LYS A 509 22.46 -14.52 7.68
C LYS A 509 22.42 -13.35 8.65
N GLY A 510 21.74 -13.49 9.79
CA GLY A 510 21.47 -12.39 10.72
C GLY A 510 20.35 -11.45 10.28
N GLN A 511 19.59 -11.80 9.24
CA GLN A 511 18.49 -10.98 8.68
C GLN A 511 17.30 -10.80 9.64
N LEU A 512 17.21 -11.58 10.72
CA LEU A 512 16.26 -11.35 11.81
C LEU A 512 16.73 -10.26 12.80
N GLY A 513 17.99 -9.83 12.75
CA GLY A 513 18.59 -8.89 13.71
C GLY A 513 18.92 -9.51 15.07
N VAL A 514 18.78 -10.83 15.19
CA VAL A 514 19.21 -11.62 16.34
C VAL A 514 20.05 -12.80 15.85
N GLU A 515 21.02 -13.21 16.67
CA GLU A 515 21.80 -14.41 16.44
C GLU A 515 20.99 -15.64 16.87
N LEU A 516 20.72 -16.55 15.93
CA LEU A 516 20.10 -17.84 16.23
C LEU A 516 21.17 -18.79 16.78
N GLY A 517 20.82 -19.57 17.81
CA GLY A 517 21.77 -20.55 18.38
C GLY A 517 22.18 -21.59 17.35
N ALA A 518 23.45 -22.03 17.39
CA ALA A 518 24.21 -22.71 16.30
C ALA A 518 23.55 -23.85 15.49
N ASN A 519 22.44 -24.43 15.95
CA ASN A 519 21.69 -25.47 15.25
C ASN A 519 20.38 -24.97 14.58
N HIS A 520 20.05 -23.68 14.66
CA HIS A 520 18.80 -23.10 14.13
C HIS A 520 19.09 -22.11 12.99
N THR A 521 18.51 -22.35 11.82
CA THR A 521 18.62 -21.47 10.65
C THR A 521 17.37 -20.62 10.40
N GLU A 522 16.28 -20.90 11.12
CA GLU A 522 15.01 -20.19 11.03
C GLU A 522 14.24 -20.25 12.36
N ARG A 523 13.14 -19.50 12.45
CA ARG A 523 12.28 -19.39 13.63
C ARG A 523 10.83 -19.16 13.23
N GLY A 524 9.90 -20.01 13.67
CA GLY A 524 8.47 -19.84 13.45
C GLY A 524 7.77 -18.83 14.38
N LYS A 525 8.19 -18.73 15.65
CA LYS A 525 7.59 -17.78 16.61
C LYS A 525 8.11 -16.35 16.37
N PRO A 526 7.24 -15.33 16.19
CA PRO A 526 7.62 -13.93 16.18
C PRO A 526 8.26 -13.51 17.51
N GLU A 527 9.44 -12.89 17.45
CA GLU A 527 10.11 -12.30 18.61
C GLU A 527 10.39 -10.82 18.42
N LEU A 528 10.33 -10.06 19.52
CA LEU A 528 10.63 -8.63 19.54
C LEU A 528 12.12 -8.39 19.26
N LEU A 529 12.40 -7.53 18.28
CA LEU A 529 13.74 -7.08 17.96
C LEU A 529 14.10 -5.83 18.78
N ASP A 530 15.32 -5.79 19.32
CA ASP A 530 15.83 -4.69 20.14
C ASP A 530 16.27 -3.48 19.29
N ILE A 531 15.26 -2.75 18.76
CA ILE A 531 15.43 -1.44 18.10
C ILE A 531 14.31 -0.51 18.60
N ASP A 532 14.67 0.69 19.03
CA ASP A 532 13.72 1.80 19.15
C ASP A 532 13.48 2.42 17.77
N LEU A 533 12.25 2.29 17.26
CA LEU A 533 11.85 2.88 15.97
C LEU A 533 11.12 4.22 16.11
N CYS A 534 10.97 4.77 17.31
CA CYS A 534 10.18 5.97 17.60
C CYS A 534 10.99 7.28 17.57
#